data_AF-A0A2E5P3A0-F1
#
_entry.id   AF-A0A2E5P3A0-F1
#
_cell.length_a   1.000
_cell.length_b   1.000
_cell.length_c   1.000
_cell.angle_alpha   90.00
_cell.angle_beta   90.00
_cell.angle_gamma   90.00
#
_symmetry.space_group_name_H-M   'P 1'
#
loop_
_entity.id
_entity.type
_entity.pdbx_description
1 polymer ?
#
loop_
_entity_poly.entity_id
_entity_poly.type
_entity_poly.pdbx_seq_one_letter_code
_entity_poly.pdbx_strand_id
1 'polypeptide(L)' 'MLEVGTPAPDFAVPDQDGKVVTMESLRGHWVALWWYPMASTPG' A
#
# COMPACT_ATOMS: atom_id res chain seq x y z
N MET A 1 -2.18 8.16 13.59
CA MET A 1 -3.42 7.45 13.20
C MET A 1 -3.91 8.11 11.92
N LEU A 2 -4.38 7.36 10.92
CA LEU A 2 -5.10 7.93 9.78
C LEU A 2 -6.58 7.99 10.12
N GLU A 3 -7.23 9.10 9.80
CA GLU A 3 -8.66 9.30 10.06
C GLU A 3 -9.47 9.09 8.77
N VAL A 4 -10.72 8.67 8.92
CA VAL A 4 -11.61 8.47 7.78
C VAL A 4 -11.87 9.83 7.11
N GLY A 5 -11.78 9.85 5.78
CA GLY A 5 -11.96 11.06 4.98
C GLY A 5 -10.68 11.90 4.83
N THR A 6 -9.60 11.59 5.55
CA THR A 6 -8.29 12.18 5.26
C THR A 6 -7.76 11.63 3.94
N PRO A 7 -7.18 12.47 3.05
CA PRO A 7 -6.48 11.97 1.87
C PRO A 7 -5.43 10.93 2.27
N ALA A 8 -5.37 9.84 1.50
CA ALA A 8 -4.32 8.84 1.70
C ALA A 8 -2.93 9.49 1.49
N PRO A 9 -1.96 9.18 2.36
CA PRO A 9 -0.61 9.72 2.23
C PRO A 9 0.09 9.18 0.97
N ASP A 10 0.98 9.98 0.40
CA ASP A 10 1.81 9.53 -0.71
C ASP A 10 2.78 8.43 -0.26
N PHE A 11 3.03 7.48 -1.14
CA PHE A 11 4.02 6.43 -0.95
C PHE A 11 4.72 6.10 -2.26
N ALA A 12 5.94 5.58 -2.13
CA ALA A 12 6.73 4.97 -3.19
C ALA A 12 7.49 3.80 -2.57
N VAL A 13 7.05 2.57 -2.84
CA VAL A 13 7.63 1.36 -2.26
C VAL A 13 7.87 0.31 -3.33
N PRO A 14 8.93 -0.50 -3.24
CA PRO A 14 9.12 -1.63 -4.13
C PRO A 14 8.07 -2.72 -3.84
N ASP A 15 7.56 -3.36 -4.89
CA ASP A 15 6.79 -4.61 -4.81
C ASP A 15 7.72 -5.83 -4.67
N GLN A 16 7.14 -7.04 -4.69
CA GLN A 16 7.90 -8.29 -4.55
C GLN A 16 8.92 -8.52 -5.68
N ASP A 17 8.76 -7.86 -6.82
CA ASP A 17 9.65 -7.96 -7.98
C ASP A 17 10.64 -6.77 -8.04
N GLY A 18 10.63 -5.90 -7.02
CA GLY A 18 11.48 -4.72 -6.92
C GLY A 18 10.99 -3.53 -7.75
N LYS A 19 9.80 -3.62 -8.36
CA LYS A 19 9.22 -2.50 -9.12
C LYS A 19 8.62 -1.50 -8.14
N VAL A 20 8.98 -0.23 -8.30
CA VAL A 20 8.41 0.84 -7.47
C VAL A 20 6.95 1.07 -7.83
N VAL A 21 6.08 0.90 -6.85
CA VAL A 21 4.66 1.28 -6.90
C VAL A 21 4.51 2.61 -6.19
N THR A 22 3.82 3.55 -6.83
CA THR A 22 3.56 4.89 -6.29
C THR A 22 2.07 5.15 -6.12
N MET A 23 1.70 5.99 -5.16
CA MET A 23 0.31 6.43 -4.99
C MET A 23 -0.27 7.07 -6.26
N GLU A 24 0.56 7.82 -7.00
CA GLU A 24 0.18 8.45 -8.26
C GLU A 24 -0.20 7.42 -9.34
N SER A 25 0.59 6.35 -9.47
CA SER A 25 0.35 5.30 -10.46
C SER A 25 -0.96 4.53 -10.26
N LEU A 26 -1.57 4.64 -9.07
CA LEU A 26 -2.81 3.96 -8.71
C LEU A 26 -4.05 4.86 -8.78
N ARG A 27 -3.91 6.14 -9.12
CA ARG A 27 -5.05 7.07 -9.22
C ARG A 27 -6.09 6.57 -10.22
N GLY A 28 -7.35 6.91 -9.97
CA GLY A 28 -8.50 6.49 -10.79
C GLY A 28 -9.03 5.08 -10.48
N HIS A 29 -8.41 4.36 -9.53
CA HIS A 29 -8.82 3.03 -9.11
C HIS A 29 -9.14 3.01 -7.62
N TRP A 30 -10.01 2.07 -7.21
CA TRP A 30 -10.14 1.71 -5.81
C TRP A 30 -8.94 0.86 -5.40
N VAL A 31 -8.28 1.26 -4.30
CA VAL A 31 -7.08 0.60 -3.79
C VAL A 31 -7.34 0.18 -2.35
N ALA A 32 -7.08 -1.09 -2.03
CA ALA A 32 -7.07 -1.60 -0.67
C ALA A 32 -5.63 -1.94 -0.27
N LEU A 33 -5.11 -1.24 0.74
CA LEU A 33 -3.84 -1.59 1.37
C LEU A 33 -4.11 -2.50 2.56
N TRP A 34 -3.36 -3.59 2.63
CA TRP A 34 -3.41 -4.54 3.74
C TRP A 34 -1.99 -4.96 4.11
N TRP A 35 -1.78 -5.32 5.37
CA TRP A 35 -0.47 -5.66 5.90
C TRP A 35 -0.58 -6.86 6.85
N TYR A 36 0.51 -7.59 6.98
CA TYR A 36 0.67 -8.66 7.97
C TYR A 36 2.02 -8.49 8.69
N PRO A 37 2.18 -8.98 9.94
CA PRO A 37 3.41 -8.76 10.70
C PRO A 37 4.65 -9.48 10.16
N MET A 38 4.45 -10.70 9.65
CA MET A 38 5.53 -11.54 9.14
C MET A 38 5.06 -12.38 7.96
N ALA A 39 5.87 -12.44 6.91
CA ALA A 39 5.59 -13.28 5.75
C ALA A 39 5.90 -14.74 6.09
N SER A 40 5.22 -15.66 5.42
CA SER A 40 5.57 -17.10 5.45
C SER A 40 5.53 -17.78 6.82
N THR A 41 4.79 -17.22 7.79
CA THR A 41 4.51 -17.89 9.07
C THR A 41 3.19 -18.65 9.01
N PRO A 42 3.08 -19.84 9.63
CA PRO A 42 1.79 -20.45 9.92
C PRO A 42 0.97 -19.50 10.80
N GLY A 43 -0.30 -19.28 10.43
CA GLY A 43 -1.25 -18.49 11.21
C GLY A 43 -1.81 -19.24 12.40
#